data_AF-A0A2B7ZTE8-F1
#
_entry.id   AF-A0A2B7ZTE8-F1
#
_cell.length_a   1.000
_cell.length_b   1.000
_cell.length_c   1.000
_cell.angle_alpha   90.00
_cell.angle_beta   90.00
_cell.angle_gamma   90.00
#
_symmetry.space_group_name_H-M   'P 1'
#
loop_
_entity.id
_entity.type
_entity.pdbx_description
1 polymer ?
#
loop_
_entity_poly.entity_id
_entity_poly.type
_entity_poly.pdbx_seq_one_letter_code
_entity_poly.pdbx_strand_id
1 'polypeptide(L)' 'KDEVTFDEFAKMDIRIGQILSAERAEKSKKILKLQVDTGLDVRTVMSGIAEHYAPEELTGKQVALMLNLV' A
#
# COMPACT_ATOMS: atom_id res chain seq x y z
N LYS A 1 -15.25 -14.06 13.60
CA LYS A 1 -15.15 -12.67 13.08
C LYS A 1 -16.55 -12.33 12.62
N ASP A 2 -17.09 -11.20 13.06
CA ASP A 2 -18.46 -10.84 12.75
C ASP A 2 -18.56 -10.36 11.29
N GLU A 3 -19.74 -10.54 10.70
CA GLU A 3 -20.04 -10.05 9.36
C GLU A 3 -20.12 -8.52 9.39
N VAL A 4 -19.56 -7.87 8.36
CA VAL A 4 -19.70 -6.43 8.17
C VAL A 4 -20.85 -6.17 7.21
N THR A 5 -21.59 -5.09 7.45
CA THR A 5 -22.65 -4.67 6.54
C THR A 5 -22.06 -4.10 5.24
N PHE A 6 -22.86 -4.11 4.17
CA PHE A 6 -22.45 -3.49 2.91
C PHE A 6 -22.12 -1.99 3.08
N ASP A 7 -22.89 -1.28 3.89
CA ASP A 7 -22.66 0.15 4.16
C ASP A 7 -21.33 0.40 4.88
N GLU A 8 -20.88 -0.51 5.74
CA GLU A 8 -19.57 -0.44 6.37
C GLU A 8 -18.45 -0.71 5.37
N PHE A 9 -18.64 -1.68 4.47
CA PHE A 9 -17.69 -1.93 3.39
C PHE A 9 -17.60 -0.75 2.40
N ALA A 10 -18.73 -0.16 2.03
CA ALA A 10 -18.80 0.98 1.12
C ALA A 10 -18.13 2.24 1.66
N LYS A 11 -17.98 2.36 2.99
CA LYS A 11 -17.22 3.45 3.62
C LYS A 11 -15.70 3.29 3.45
N MET A 12 -15.19 2.12 3.08
CA MET A 12 -13.75 1.92 2.85
C MET A 12 -13.36 2.51 1.49
N ASP A 13 -12.46 3.48 1.47
CA ASP A 13 -11.94 4.06 0.23
C ASP A 13 -10.74 3.22 -0.24
N ILE A 14 -11.03 2.13 -0.97
CA ILE A 14 -10.02 1.25 -1.55
C ILE A 14 -9.83 1.61 -3.01
N ARG A 15 -8.60 1.94 -3.41
CA ARG A 15 -8.25 2.28 -4.79
C ARG A 15 -7.05 1.52 -5.29
N ILE A 16 -6.97 1.38 -6.60
CA ILE A 16 -5.79 0.86 -7.26
C ILE A 16 -4.80 2.00 -7.49
N GLY A 17 -3.58 1.84 -6.98
CA GLY A 17 -2.47 2.74 -7.24
C GLY A 17 -1.29 1.99 -7.85
N GLN A 18 -0.40 2.72 -8.52
CA GLN A 18 0.82 2.20 -9.11
C GLN A 18 2.02 2.53 -8.25
N ILE A 19 2.87 1.55 -7.96
CA ILE A 19 4.10 1.77 -7.22
C ILE A 19 5.11 2.50 -8.14
N LEU A 20 5.46 3.73 -7.78
CA LEU A 20 6.46 4.54 -8.47
C LEU A 20 7.88 4.19 -8.02
N SER A 21 8.07 3.97 -6.73
CA SER A 21 9.35 3.56 -6.16
C SER A 21 9.15 2.70 -4.93
N ALA A 22 10.12 1.84 -4.66
CA ALA A 22 10.16 1.01 -3.48
C ALA A 22 11.58 1.00 -2.92
N GLU A 23 11.72 1.23 -1.62
CA GLU A 23 12.99 1.30 -0.92
C GLU A 23 12.90 0.56 0.41
N ARG A 24 14.03 0.07 0.93
CA ARG A 24 14.06 -0.54 2.26
C ARG A 24 14.07 0.55 3.33
N ALA A 25 13.25 0.40 4.36
CA ALA A 25 13.24 1.33 5.47
C ALA A 25 14.51 1.18 6.31
N GLU A 26 15.25 2.28 6.51
CA GLU A 26 16.51 2.28 7.29
C GLU A 26 16.34 1.77 8.72
N LYS A 27 15.17 1.99 9.32
CA LYS A 27 14.87 1.62 10.71
C LYS A 27 14.28 0.21 10.89
N SER A 28 13.95 -0.50 9.80
CA SER A 28 13.36 -1.84 9.92
C SER A 28 13.65 -2.71 8.70
N LYS A 29 14.33 -3.83 8.93
CA LYS A 29 14.64 -4.83 7.90
C LYS A 29 13.39 -5.50 7.30
N LYS A 30 12.25 -5.40 7.97
CA LYS A 30 10.98 -6.01 7.55
C LYS A 30 10.06 -5.06 6.81
N ILE A 31 10.38 -3.77 6.76
CA ILE A 31 9.51 -2.75 6.16
C ILE A 31 10.12 -2.20 4.86
N LEU A 32 9.29 -2.14 3.83
CA LEU A 32 9.54 -1.39 2.60
C LEU A 32 8.76 -0.08 2.65
N LYS A 33 9.44 0.99 2.25
CA LYS A 33 8.85 2.28 1.96
C LYS A 33 8.49 2.30 0.47
N LEU A 34 7.21 2.38 0.17
CA LEU A 34 6.68 2.42 -1.18
C LEU A 34 6.14 3.82 -1.46
N GLN A 35 6.46 4.39 -2.61
CA GLN A 35 5.71 5.51 -3.16
C GLN A 35 4.68 4.98 -4.14
N VAL A 36 3.41 5.24 -3.87
CA VAL A 36 2.29 4.75 -4.66
C VAL A 36 1.53 5.94 -5.22
N ASP A 37 1.43 6.01 -6.53
CA ASP A 37 0.56 6.95 -7.24
C ASP A 37 -0.86 6.40 -7.28
N THR A 38 -1.80 7.12 -6.68
CA THR A 38 -3.22 6.74 -6.65
C THR A 38 -3.99 7.30 -7.86
N GLY A 39 -3.32 8.03 -8.75
CA GLY A 39 -3.90 8.83 -9.82
C GLY A 39 -4.42 10.20 -9.35
N LEU A 40 -4.52 10.42 -8.04
CA LEU A 40 -4.86 11.71 -7.44
C LEU A 40 -3.68 12.33 -6.68
N ASP A 41 -2.97 11.49 -5.93
CA ASP A 41 -1.84 11.87 -5.11
C ASP A 41 -0.80 10.75 -5.06
N VAL A 42 0.45 11.13 -4.75
CA VAL A 42 1.50 10.16 -4.45
C VAL A 42 1.59 10.01 -2.95
N ARG A 43 1.37 8.79 -2.46
CA ARG A 43 1.43 8.47 -1.02
C ARG A 43 2.65 7.64 -0.69
N THR A 44 3.20 7.90 0.48
CA THR A 44 4.24 7.05 1.08
C THR A 44 3.58 6.00 1.96
N VAL A 45 3.84 4.73 1.66
CA VAL A 45 3.25 3.58 2.33
C VAL A 45 4.37 2.74 2.92
N MET A 46 4.28 2.44 4.21
CA MET A 46 5.22 1.57 4.90
C MET A 46 4.61 0.17 4.99
N SER A 47 5.15 -0.77 4.22
CA SER A 47 4.62 -2.13 4.12
C SER A 47 5.59 -3.16 4.69
N GLY A 48 5.09 -4.03 5.58
CA GLY A 48 5.87 -5.09 6.25
C GLY A 48 6.25 -6.28 5.37
N ILE A 49 6.36 -6.10 4.06
CA ILE A 49 6.51 -7.18 3.07
C ILE A 49 7.95 -7.38 2.59
N ALA A 50 8.94 -6.77 3.27
CA ALA A 50 10.34 -6.81 2.83
C ALA A 50 10.97 -8.22 2.87
N GLU A 51 10.38 -9.15 3.62
CA GLU A 51 10.82 -10.56 3.68
C GLU A 51 10.32 -11.38 2.48
N HIS A 52 9.30 -10.89 1.77
CA HIS A 52 8.65 -11.62 0.67
C HIS A 52 8.90 -11.02 -0.70
N TYR A 53 9.17 -9.72 -0.80
CA TYR A 53 9.34 -9.02 -2.08
C TYR A 53 10.58 -8.15 -2.10
N ALA A 54 11.32 -8.18 -3.21
CA ALA A 54 12.36 -7.20 -3.46
C ALA A 54 11.75 -5.87 -3.92
N PRO A 55 12.32 -4.71 -3.54
CA PRO A 55 11.79 -3.41 -3.96
C PRO A 55 11.73 -3.23 -5.50
N GLU A 56 12.73 -3.77 -6.19
CA GLU A 56 12.82 -3.73 -7.65
C GLU A 56 11.66 -4.45 -8.34
N GLU A 57 11.16 -5.52 -7.74
CA GLU A 57 10.02 -6.28 -8.27
C GLU A 57 8.69 -5.55 -8.05
N LEU A 58 8.62 -4.66 -7.07
CA LEU A 58 7.39 -3.94 -6.74
C LEU A 58 7.18 -2.71 -7.61
N THR A 59 8.27 -2.11 -8.12
CA THR A 59 8.20 -0.90 -8.94
C THR A 59 7.42 -1.17 -10.23
N GLY A 60 6.45 -0.30 -10.55
CA GLY A 60 5.57 -0.42 -11.70
C GLY A 60 4.37 -1.35 -11.50
N LYS A 61 4.28 -2.13 -10.40
CA LYS A 61 3.12 -2.96 -10.10
C LYS A 61 1.95 -2.11 -9.59
N GLN A 62 0.75 -2.59 -9.86
CA GLN A 62 -0.48 -2.03 -9.29
C GLN A 62 -0.82 -2.73 -7.97
N VAL A 63 -1.24 -1.95 -6.98
CA VAL A 63 -1.63 -2.42 -5.65
C VAL A 63 -2.92 -1.76 -5.20
N ALA A 64 -3.71 -2.49 -4.42
CA ALA A 64 -4.87 -1.92 -3.74
C ALA A 64 -4.42 -1.19 -2.47
N LEU A 65 -4.80 0.08 -2.35
CA LEU A 65 -4.51 0.93 -1.21
C LEU A 65 -5.82 1.40 -0.56
N MET A 66 -5.86 1.38 0.77
CA MET A 66 -6.95 2.00 1.52
C MET A 66 -6.56 3.44 1.86
N LEU A 67 -7.28 4.42 1.33
CA LEU A 67 -6.93 5.84 1.39
C LEU A 67 -7.44 6.55 2.64
N ASN A 68 -8.47 6.01 3.28
CA ASN A 68 -9.14 6.61 4.44
C ASN A 68 -8.87 5.86 5.76
N LEU A 69 -7.74 5.17 5.85
CA LEU A 69 -7.26 4.51 7.08
C LEU A 69 -6.23 5.41 7.79
N VAL A 70 -6.42 5.63 9.10
CA VAL A 70 -5.54 6.43 9.98
C VAL A 70 -4.67 5.52 10.85
#